data_AF-A0ABD5NGK9-F1
#
_entry.id   AF-A0ABD5NGK9-F1
#
_cell.length_a   1.000
_cell.length_b   1.000
_cell.length_c   1.000
_cell.angle_alpha   90.00
_cell.angle_beta   90.00
_cell.angle_gamma   90.00
#
_symmetry.space_group_name_H-M   'P 1'
#
loop_
_entity.id
_entity.type
_entity.pdbx_description
1 polymer ?
#
loop_
_entity_poly.entity_id
_entity_poly.type
_entity_poly.pdbx_seq_one_letter_code
_entity_poly.pdbx_strand_id
1 'polypeptide(L)'
;MDREAAVDRVEEILDTVQNEEMPVPVRELWVYGDAALGLDPVERLDVYLTKDILMRGDDADRAGEFEREYGVKGVGKTVRASWADEHPEHLRANDNGHVAPEKCLGAHLVDDDEPIHLEVCNAGFEDNVTQRLDGALATETYENVLDPRGVCLWADGQRSDDALGKLRSGELVFPTLAEALEMLGADEREAELAADAVKARRERATGATVRGDVV
;
A
#
# COMPACT_ATOMS: atom_id res chain seq x y z
N MET A 1 -8.22 -4.18 -15.71
CA MET A 1 -9.35 -3.22 -15.77
C MET A 1 -9.00 -2.10 -16.74
N ASP A 2 -9.97 -1.34 -17.26
CA ASP A 2 -9.62 -0.12 -18.00
C ASP A 2 -9.06 0.95 -17.04
N ARG A 3 -8.34 1.91 -17.60
CA ARG A 3 -7.68 2.95 -16.79
C ARG A 3 -8.67 3.82 -16.02
N GLU A 4 -9.82 4.12 -16.59
CA GLU A 4 -10.82 4.98 -15.94
C GLU A 4 -11.39 4.30 -14.69
N ALA A 5 -11.76 3.02 -14.79
CA ALA A 5 -12.20 2.21 -13.66
C ALA A 5 -11.10 2.05 -12.59
N ALA A 6 -9.82 1.96 -12.98
CA ALA A 6 -8.72 1.94 -12.03
C ALA A 6 -8.63 3.23 -11.21
N VAL A 7 -8.79 4.38 -11.86
CA VAL A 7 -8.77 5.68 -11.19
C VAL A 7 -10.01 5.87 -10.32
N ASP A 8 -11.20 5.48 -10.80
CA ASP A 8 -12.43 5.50 -10.00
C ASP A 8 -12.28 4.66 -8.72
N ARG A 9 -11.67 3.47 -8.82
CA ARG A 9 -11.43 2.60 -7.65
C ARG A 9 -10.46 3.23 -6.65
N VAL A 10 -9.42 3.91 -7.12
CA VAL A 10 -8.52 4.67 -6.26
C VAL A 10 -9.25 5.79 -5.51
N GLU A 11 -10.18 6.48 -6.18
CA GLU A 11 -10.99 7.52 -5.55
C GLU A 11 -11.88 6.96 -4.44
N GLU A 12 -12.47 5.77 -4.62
CA GLU A 12 -13.23 5.09 -3.57
C GLU A 12 -12.36 4.75 -2.35
N ILE A 13 -11.14 4.25 -2.57
CA ILE A 13 -10.19 3.98 -1.48
C ILE A 13 -9.84 5.29 -0.74
N LEU A 14 -9.59 6.38 -1.48
CA LEU A 14 -9.33 7.70 -0.91
C LEU A 14 -10.51 8.21 -0.08
N ASP A 15 -11.73 8.10 -0.62
CA ASP A 15 -12.95 8.51 0.06
C ASP A 15 -13.15 7.71 1.35
N THR A 16 -12.87 6.40 1.33
CA THR A 16 -12.95 5.53 2.51
C THR A 16 -11.94 5.97 3.57
N VAL A 17 -10.66 6.14 3.19
CA VAL A 17 -9.60 6.59 4.10
C VAL A 17 -9.88 7.99 4.68
N GLN A 18 -10.51 8.87 3.91
CA GLN A 18 -10.81 10.23 4.33
C GLN A 18 -12.01 10.31 5.28
N ASN A 19 -13.04 9.47 5.07
CA ASN A 19 -14.34 9.65 5.73
C ASN A 19 -14.64 8.60 6.80
N GLU A 20 -13.94 7.47 6.83
CA GLU A 20 -14.17 6.39 7.79
C GLU A 20 -13.01 6.24 8.80
N GLU A 21 -13.31 5.65 9.96
CA GLU A 21 -12.26 5.28 10.89
C GLU A 21 -11.53 4.04 10.38
N MET A 22 -10.22 4.15 10.17
CA MET A 22 -9.37 3.02 9.77
C MET A 22 -8.95 2.17 10.99
N PRO A 23 -8.54 0.89 10.83
CA PRO A 23 -8.00 0.09 11.93
C PRO A 23 -6.77 0.71 12.60
N VAL A 24 -6.00 1.50 11.85
CA VAL A 24 -4.84 2.29 12.28
C VAL A 24 -4.80 3.61 11.48
N PRO A 25 -4.19 4.69 11.98
CA PRO A 25 -4.10 5.93 11.19
C PRO A 25 -3.36 5.70 9.88
N VAL A 26 -3.90 6.20 8.77
CA VAL A 26 -3.23 6.25 7.47
C VAL A 26 -2.64 7.66 7.29
N ARG A 27 -1.34 7.73 7.01
CA ARG A 27 -0.60 8.98 6.80
C ARG A 27 -0.49 9.38 5.35
N GLU A 28 -0.27 8.41 4.47
CA GLU A 28 -0.10 8.65 3.03
C GLU A 28 -0.80 7.57 2.21
N LEU A 29 -1.30 7.95 1.03
CA LEU A 29 -1.78 7.05 -0.01
C LEU A 29 -1.14 7.43 -1.34
N TRP A 30 -0.49 6.45 -1.97
CA TRP A 30 0.15 6.59 -3.26
C TRP A 30 -0.38 5.55 -4.25
N VAL A 31 -0.43 5.92 -5.52
CA VAL A 31 -0.63 4.99 -6.63
C VAL A 31 0.67 4.87 -7.42
N TYR A 32 1.05 3.65 -7.79
CA TYR A 32 2.23 3.38 -8.61
C TYR A 32 1.91 2.33 -9.67
N GLY A 33 2.89 2.00 -10.51
CA GLY A 33 2.70 1.00 -11.57
C GLY A 33 1.79 1.48 -12.70
N ASP A 34 1.03 0.56 -13.29
CA ASP A 34 0.32 0.76 -14.56
C ASP A 34 -0.57 2.02 -14.56
N ALA A 35 -1.35 2.21 -13.50
CA ALA A 35 -2.24 3.36 -13.36
C ALA A 35 -1.46 4.68 -13.31
N ALA A 36 -0.38 4.76 -12.52
CA ALA A 36 0.49 5.93 -12.45
C ALA A 36 1.18 6.24 -13.79
N LEU A 37 1.56 5.20 -14.53
CA LEU A 37 2.21 5.30 -15.84
C LEU A 37 1.22 5.56 -16.99
N GLY A 38 -0.08 5.66 -16.69
CA GLY A 38 -1.12 5.94 -17.66
C GLY A 38 -1.40 4.81 -18.65
N LEU A 39 -1.05 3.57 -18.30
CA LEU A 39 -1.28 2.39 -19.13
C LEU A 39 -2.77 2.04 -19.19
N ASP A 40 -3.21 1.51 -20.32
CA ASP A 40 -4.57 1.02 -20.55
C ASP A 40 -4.52 -0.20 -21.49
N PRO A 41 -4.89 -1.41 -21.03
CA PRO A 41 -5.49 -1.71 -19.72
C PRO A 41 -4.51 -1.57 -18.55
N VAL A 42 -5.07 -1.40 -17.35
CA VAL A 42 -4.37 -1.57 -16.06
C VAL A 42 -4.49 -3.05 -15.68
N GLU A 43 -3.40 -3.80 -15.74
CA GLU A 43 -3.39 -5.24 -15.43
C GLU A 43 -3.65 -5.47 -13.93
N ARG A 44 -3.05 -4.61 -13.10
CA ARG A 44 -3.25 -4.61 -11.66
C ARG A 44 -3.08 -3.19 -11.12
N LEU A 45 -3.97 -2.78 -10.22
CA LEU A 45 -3.85 -1.50 -9.53
C LEU A 45 -2.90 -1.65 -8.33
N ASP A 46 -1.76 -0.97 -8.35
CA ASP A 46 -0.81 -0.99 -7.23
C ASP A 46 -0.99 0.28 -6.35
N VAL A 47 -1.33 0.09 -5.08
CA VAL A 47 -1.56 1.15 -4.08
C VAL A 47 -0.61 0.96 -2.91
N TYR A 48 -0.01 2.05 -2.45
CA TYR A 48 0.83 2.06 -1.25
C TYR A 48 0.16 2.89 -0.15
N LEU A 49 0.09 2.33 1.05
CA LEU A 49 -0.39 2.99 2.25
C LEU A 49 0.71 3.10 3.29
N THR A 50 0.97 4.33 3.71
CA THR A 50 1.76 4.59 4.91
C THR A 50 0.81 4.60 6.10
N LYS A 51 1.03 3.74 7.08
CA LYS A 51 0.26 3.65 8.33
C LYS A 51 1.07 4.01 9.57
N ASP A 52 0.39 4.47 10.60
CA ASP A 52 0.98 4.62 11.94
C ASP A 52 0.82 3.36 12.81
N ILE A 53 1.61 3.31 13.87
CA ILE A 53 1.51 2.30 14.92
C ILE A 53 0.82 2.94 16.13
N LEU A 54 -0.15 2.24 16.72
CA LEU A 54 -0.81 2.68 17.94
C LEU A 54 0.13 2.56 19.16
N MET A 55 0.94 3.60 19.40
CA MET A 55 1.98 3.59 20.44
C MET A 55 1.46 3.40 21.87
N ARG A 56 0.20 3.77 22.15
CA ARG A 56 -0.40 3.67 23.49
C ARG A 56 -1.58 2.71 23.57
N GLY A 57 -1.84 1.97 22.49
CA GLY A 57 -3.14 1.33 22.28
C GLY A 57 -4.26 2.38 22.17
N ASP A 58 -5.46 1.88 21.94
CA ASP A 58 -6.69 2.66 21.83
C ASP A 58 -7.57 2.37 23.06
N ASP A 59 -7.92 1.10 23.26
CA ASP A 59 -8.58 0.58 24.46
C ASP A 59 -8.04 -0.82 24.82
N ALA A 60 -6.86 -0.84 25.43
CA ALA A 60 -6.11 -2.07 25.69
C ALA A 60 -6.80 -3.02 26.70
N ASP A 61 -7.71 -2.50 27.53
CA ASP A 61 -8.43 -3.27 28.54
C ASP A 61 -9.51 -4.15 27.90
N ARG A 62 -10.08 -3.70 26.76
CA ARG A 62 -11.06 -4.46 25.98
C ARG A 62 -10.46 -5.56 25.10
N ALA A 63 -9.13 -5.65 24.98
CA ALA A 63 -8.47 -6.65 24.13
C ALA A 63 -8.92 -8.10 24.40
N GLY A 64 -9.21 -8.43 25.67
CA GLY A 64 -9.68 -9.76 26.04
C GLY A 64 -11.11 -10.08 25.60
N GLU A 65 -11.93 -9.07 25.29
CA GLU A 65 -13.28 -9.25 24.75
C GLU A 65 -13.20 -9.75 23.32
N PHE A 66 -12.45 -9.06 22.47
CA PHE A 66 -12.24 -9.44 21.07
C PHE A 66 -11.56 -10.81 20.92
N GLU A 67 -10.61 -11.15 21.82
CA GLU A 67 -10.00 -12.48 21.82
C GLU A 67 -11.03 -13.58 22.12
N ARG A 68 -11.97 -13.35 23.04
CA ARG A 68 -13.02 -14.33 23.37
C ARG A 68 -14.08 -14.45 22.29
N GLU A 69 -14.45 -13.34 21.67
CA GLU A 69 -15.55 -13.27 20.71
C GLU A 69 -15.11 -13.66 19.29
N TYR A 70 -14.00 -13.09 18.82
CA TYR A 70 -13.51 -13.25 17.45
C TYR A 70 -12.28 -14.14 17.35
N GLY A 71 -11.67 -14.54 18.48
CA GLY A 71 -10.45 -15.34 18.48
C GLY A 71 -9.19 -14.57 18.07
N VAL A 72 -9.25 -13.23 18.05
CA VAL A 72 -8.17 -12.36 17.56
C VAL A 72 -7.53 -11.60 18.72
N LYS A 73 -6.21 -11.75 18.88
CA LYS A 73 -5.46 -11.08 19.95
C LYS A 73 -5.02 -9.68 19.54
N GLY A 74 -4.97 -8.75 20.48
CA GLY A 74 -4.31 -7.44 20.28
C GLY A 74 -5.19 -6.34 19.70
N VAL A 75 -6.49 -6.57 19.50
CA VAL A 75 -7.46 -5.48 19.24
C VAL A 75 -7.48 -4.52 20.44
N GLY A 76 -7.57 -3.22 20.18
CA GLY A 76 -7.41 -2.16 21.19
C GLY A 76 -5.94 -1.87 21.56
N LYS A 77 -4.98 -2.67 21.07
CA LYS A 77 -3.53 -2.44 21.27
C LYS A 77 -2.82 -2.13 19.96
N THR A 78 -3.09 -2.92 18.93
CA THR A 78 -2.42 -2.88 17.62
C THR A 78 -3.32 -2.30 16.54
N VAL A 79 -4.63 -2.50 16.65
CA VAL A 79 -5.67 -1.79 15.89
C VAL A 79 -6.67 -1.17 16.87
N ARG A 80 -7.44 -0.18 16.41
CA ARG A 80 -8.47 0.50 17.21
C ARG A 80 -9.56 -0.47 17.65
N ALA A 81 -10.05 -0.29 18.88
CA ALA A 81 -11.16 -1.09 19.39
C ALA A 81 -12.50 -0.59 18.83
N SER A 82 -12.67 0.73 18.71
CA SER A 82 -13.85 1.36 18.10
C SER A 82 -14.08 0.91 16.66
N TRP A 83 -13.04 0.94 15.83
CA TRP A 83 -13.10 0.38 14.47
C TRP A 83 -13.53 -1.08 14.46
N ALA A 84 -12.99 -1.91 15.35
CA ALA A 84 -13.32 -3.34 15.40
C ALA A 84 -14.75 -3.61 15.89
N ASP A 85 -15.35 -2.70 16.66
CA ASP A 85 -16.76 -2.78 17.04
C ASP A 85 -17.68 -2.50 15.84
N GLU A 86 -17.29 -1.55 15.00
CA GLU A 86 -18.07 -1.13 13.82
C GLU A 86 -17.86 -2.06 12.62
N HIS A 87 -16.65 -2.63 12.48
CA HIS A 87 -16.21 -3.44 11.34
C HIS A 87 -15.61 -4.81 11.74
N PRO A 88 -16.30 -5.63 12.56
CA PRO A 88 -15.77 -6.91 13.02
C PRO A 88 -15.48 -7.89 11.85
N GLU A 89 -16.20 -7.78 10.73
CA GLU A 89 -16.00 -8.58 9.52
C GLU A 89 -14.66 -8.36 8.83
N HIS A 90 -14.00 -7.22 9.07
CA HIS A 90 -12.69 -6.89 8.50
C HIS A 90 -11.52 -7.32 9.40
N LEU A 91 -11.78 -7.88 10.60
CA LEU A 91 -10.73 -8.39 11.47
C LEU A 91 -9.94 -9.50 10.78
N ARG A 92 -8.63 -9.33 10.71
CA ARG A 92 -7.69 -10.32 10.18
C ARG A 92 -6.51 -10.50 11.12
N ALA A 93 -6.13 -11.75 11.34
CA ALA A 93 -4.97 -12.11 12.15
C ALA A 93 -3.79 -12.57 11.29
N ASN A 94 -2.59 -12.45 11.86
CA ASN A 94 -1.41 -13.17 11.39
C ASN A 94 -1.48 -14.64 11.82
N ASP A 95 -0.50 -15.43 11.37
CA ASP A 95 -0.46 -16.87 11.62
C ASP A 95 -0.29 -17.23 13.11
N ASN A 96 0.12 -16.25 13.93
CA ASN A 96 0.23 -16.38 15.39
C ASN A 96 -1.05 -15.94 16.14
N GLY A 97 -2.14 -15.66 15.42
CA GLY A 97 -3.43 -15.26 15.99
C GLY A 97 -3.48 -13.83 16.54
N HIS A 98 -2.49 -12.99 16.22
CA HIS A 98 -2.51 -11.57 16.57
C HIS A 98 -3.09 -10.76 15.42
N VAL A 99 -3.88 -9.74 15.74
CA VAL A 99 -4.43 -8.82 14.75
C VAL A 99 -3.32 -8.20 13.92
N ALA A 100 -3.55 -8.14 12.61
CA ALA A 100 -2.60 -7.70 11.61
C ALA A 100 -3.15 -6.43 10.94
N PRO A 101 -2.68 -5.22 11.30
CA PRO A 101 -3.19 -3.95 10.77
C PRO A 101 -3.22 -3.90 9.25
N GLU A 102 -2.17 -4.40 8.59
CA GLU A 102 -2.05 -4.51 7.14
C GLU A 102 -3.17 -5.34 6.53
N LYS A 103 -3.48 -6.49 7.14
CA LYS A 103 -4.54 -7.38 6.64
C LYS A 103 -5.92 -6.81 6.93
N CYS A 104 -6.08 -6.09 8.03
CA CYS A 104 -7.31 -5.38 8.38
C CYS A 104 -7.57 -4.22 7.41
N LEU A 105 -6.54 -3.42 7.08
CA LEU A 105 -6.61 -2.38 6.06
C LEU A 105 -6.96 -2.98 4.69
N GLY A 106 -6.29 -4.07 4.31
CA GLY A 106 -6.63 -4.80 3.11
C GLY A 106 -8.10 -5.21 3.08
N ALA A 107 -8.57 -5.89 4.12
CA ALA A 107 -9.96 -6.37 4.18
C ALA A 107 -11.02 -5.25 4.22
N HIS A 108 -10.67 -4.04 4.68
CA HIS A 108 -11.58 -2.88 4.71
C HIS A 108 -11.56 -2.13 3.36
N LEU A 109 -10.40 -2.04 2.70
CA LEU A 109 -10.23 -1.19 1.53
C LEU A 109 -10.40 -1.91 0.19
N VAL A 110 -10.13 -3.22 0.13
CA VAL A 110 -10.12 -3.99 -1.12
C VAL A 110 -10.88 -5.31 -0.97
N ASP A 111 -11.57 -5.71 -2.03
CA ASP A 111 -12.23 -7.02 -2.09
C ASP A 111 -11.22 -8.11 -2.51
N ASP A 112 -11.43 -9.34 -2.03
CA ASP A 112 -10.50 -10.47 -2.22
C ASP A 112 -10.30 -10.87 -3.70
N ASP A 113 -11.21 -10.50 -4.60
CA ASP A 113 -11.19 -10.85 -6.03
C ASP A 113 -10.79 -9.70 -6.97
N GLU A 114 -10.54 -8.50 -6.43
CA GLU A 114 -10.09 -7.35 -7.23
C GLU A 114 -8.61 -7.47 -7.60
N PRO A 115 -8.18 -7.14 -8.83
CA PRO A 115 -6.76 -7.14 -9.20
C PRO A 115 -6.08 -5.89 -8.64
N ILE A 116 -6.01 -5.81 -7.31
CA ILE A 116 -5.40 -4.72 -6.55
C ILE A 116 -4.28 -5.29 -5.67
N HIS A 117 -3.14 -4.63 -5.71
CA HIS A 117 -2.06 -4.88 -4.80
C HIS A 117 -1.96 -3.74 -3.79
N LEU A 118 -2.10 -4.08 -2.51
CA LEU A 118 -1.97 -3.12 -1.42
C LEU A 118 -0.64 -3.37 -0.69
N GLU A 119 0.27 -2.41 -0.80
CA GLU A 119 1.50 -2.36 -0.03
C GLU A 119 1.26 -1.51 1.22
N VAL A 120 1.38 -2.08 2.41
CA VAL A 120 1.12 -1.37 3.67
C VAL A 120 2.39 -1.35 4.51
N CYS A 121 2.87 -0.15 4.85
CA CYS A 121 4.12 0.02 5.58
C CYS A 121 4.00 1.15 6.62
N ASN A 122 4.87 1.15 7.63
CA ASN A 122 5.04 2.28 8.55
C ASN A 122 6.02 3.36 8.04
N ALA A 123 6.88 3.02 7.08
CA ALA A 123 7.74 3.98 6.40
C ALA A 123 6.98 4.70 5.28
N GLY A 124 7.30 5.98 5.05
CA GLY A 124 6.77 6.74 3.92
C GLY A 124 7.14 6.09 2.59
N PHE A 125 6.38 6.38 1.53
CA PHE A 125 6.59 5.74 0.22
C PHE A 125 8.01 5.94 -0.31
N GLU A 126 8.48 7.18 -0.38
CA GLU A 126 9.80 7.54 -0.91
C GLU A 126 10.95 6.95 -0.08
N ASP A 127 10.79 6.93 1.25
CA ASP A 127 11.76 6.31 2.17
C ASP A 127 11.85 4.80 1.93
N ASN A 128 10.71 4.12 1.79
CA ASN A 128 10.68 2.67 1.58
C ASN A 128 11.20 2.30 0.18
N VAL A 129 10.90 3.11 -0.84
CA VAL A 129 11.52 3.00 -2.18
C VAL A 129 13.04 3.00 -2.06
N THR A 130 13.60 3.99 -1.35
CA THR A 130 15.05 4.13 -1.17
C THR A 130 15.63 2.95 -0.38
N GLN A 131 15.03 2.60 0.76
CA GLN A 131 15.52 1.51 1.61
C GLN A 131 15.46 0.14 0.92
N ARG A 132 14.42 -0.14 0.14
CA ARG A 132 14.31 -1.39 -0.62
C ARG A 132 15.30 -1.43 -1.77
N LEU A 133 15.55 -0.30 -2.43
CA LEU A 133 16.60 -0.22 -3.44
C LEU A 133 17.97 -0.53 -2.81
N ASP A 134 18.34 0.16 -1.73
CA ASP A 134 19.61 -0.07 -1.03
C ASP A 134 19.76 -1.55 -0.58
N GLY A 135 18.70 -2.12 -0.01
CA GLY A 135 18.69 -3.54 0.40
C GLY A 135 18.83 -4.49 -0.78
N ALA A 136 18.16 -4.21 -1.89
CA ALA A 136 18.23 -5.01 -3.10
C ALA A 136 19.60 -4.93 -3.78
N LEU A 137 20.21 -3.74 -3.85
CA LEU A 137 21.57 -3.55 -4.36
C LEU A 137 22.59 -4.32 -3.51
N ALA A 138 22.48 -4.22 -2.18
CA ALA A 138 23.41 -4.88 -1.26
C ALA A 138 23.33 -6.42 -1.27
N THR A 139 22.18 -6.98 -1.67
CA THR A 139 21.90 -8.42 -1.60
C THR A 139 21.60 -9.08 -2.94
N GLU A 140 21.63 -8.30 -4.03
CA GLU A 140 21.21 -8.70 -5.38
C GLU A 140 19.79 -9.28 -5.44
N THR A 141 18.88 -8.83 -4.55
CA THR A 141 17.47 -9.28 -4.49
C THR A 141 16.52 -8.28 -5.18
N TYR A 142 16.81 -8.01 -6.44
CA TYR A 142 16.18 -6.94 -7.22
C TYR A 142 14.66 -7.03 -7.37
N GLU A 143 14.06 -8.20 -7.21
CA GLU A 143 12.60 -8.37 -7.21
C GLU A 143 11.89 -7.62 -6.06
N ASN A 144 12.64 -7.28 -5.01
CA ASN A 144 12.13 -6.55 -3.85
C ASN A 144 12.08 -5.03 -4.05
N VAL A 145 12.65 -4.51 -5.15
CA VAL A 145 12.59 -3.08 -5.47
C VAL A 145 11.14 -2.63 -5.66
N LEU A 146 10.80 -1.51 -5.02
CA LEU A 146 9.54 -0.81 -5.22
C LEU A 146 9.73 0.20 -6.36
N ASP A 147 8.75 0.30 -7.26
CA ASP A 147 8.83 1.23 -8.39
C ASP A 147 8.70 2.67 -7.86
N PRO A 148 9.72 3.53 -8.07
CA PRO A 148 9.72 4.91 -7.56
C PRO A 148 8.73 5.84 -8.27
N ARG A 149 8.17 5.41 -9.40
CA ARG A 149 7.26 6.22 -10.23
C ARG A 149 5.85 6.17 -9.67
N GLY A 150 5.67 6.85 -8.54
CA GLY A 150 4.42 6.95 -7.80
C GLY A 150 3.78 8.34 -7.86
N VAL A 151 2.50 8.39 -7.52
CA VAL A 151 1.67 9.60 -7.43
C VAL A 151 1.08 9.69 -6.03
N CYS A 152 1.46 10.70 -5.27
CA CYS A 152 0.89 10.95 -3.95
C CYS A 152 -0.51 11.57 -4.10
N LEU A 153 -1.53 10.90 -3.58
CA LEU A 153 -2.92 11.35 -3.65
C LEU A 153 -3.45 11.81 -2.29
N TRP A 154 -2.86 11.31 -1.21
CA TRP A 154 -3.16 11.73 0.15
C TRP A 154 -1.88 11.81 0.96
N ALA A 155 -1.69 12.89 1.69
CA ALA A 155 -0.64 13.03 2.70
C ALA A 155 -1.08 14.03 3.77
N ASP A 156 -0.67 13.79 5.02
CA ASP A 156 -0.86 14.73 6.14
C ASP A 156 -2.32 15.21 6.31
N GLY A 157 -3.27 14.29 6.09
CA GLY A 157 -4.71 14.57 6.23
C GLY A 157 -5.31 15.36 5.06
N GLN A 158 -4.60 15.49 3.94
CA GLN A 158 -5.03 16.25 2.78
C GLN A 158 -5.01 15.40 1.51
N ARG A 159 -6.14 15.42 0.79
CA ARG A 159 -6.26 14.89 -0.57
C ARG A 159 -5.71 15.89 -1.59
N SER A 160 -5.03 15.39 -2.62
CA SER A 160 -4.56 16.18 -3.76
C SER A 160 -5.48 16.00 -4.96
N ASP A 161 -6.46 16.91 -5.12
CA ASP A 161 -7.36 16.90 -6.28
C ASP A 161 -6.62 17.16 -7.61
N ASP A 162 -5.53 17.94 -7.57
CA ASP A 162 -4.69 18.20 -8.75
C ASP A 162 -3.93 16.94 -9.19
N ALA A 163 -3.34 16.19 -8.25
CA ALA A 163 -2.64 14.95 -8.57
C ALA A 163 -3.61 13.90 -9.13
N LEU A 164 -4.80 13.81 -8.54
CA LEU A 164 -5.86 12.94 -9.02
C LEU A 164 -6.36 13.33 -10.42
N GLY A 165 -6.55 14.62 -10.68
CA GLY A 165 -6.90 15.13 -12.01
C GLY A 165 -5.87 14.76 -13.07
N LYS A 166 -4.58 14.92 -12.75
CA LYS A 166 -3.46 14.54 -13.65
C LYS A 166 -3.35 13.03 -13.85
N LEU A 167 -3.62 12.24 -12.82
CA LEU A 167 -3.69 10.78 -12.92
C LEU A 167 -4.82 10.37 -13.88
N ARG A 168 -6.01 10.97 -13.72
CA ARG A 168 -7.18 10.71 -14.57
C ARG A 168 -6.96 11.10 -16.03
N SER A 169 -6.33 12.25 -16.29
CA SER A 169 -6.04 12.69 -17.65
C SER A 169 -4.83 11.99 -18.28
N GLY A 170 -3.98 11.34 -17.47
CA GLY A 170 -2.72 10.73 -17.92
C GLY A 170 -1.67 11.78 -18.29
N GLU A 171 -1.66 12.92 -17.61
CA GLU A 171 -0.73 14.04 -17.83
C GLU A 171 0.63 13.86 -17.13
N LEU A 172 0.76 12.81 -16.33
CA LEU A 172 1.98 12.54 -15.57
C LEU A 172 3.07 12.00 -16.50
N VAL A 173 4.26 12.59 -16.38
CA VAL A 173 5.44 12.19 -17.14
C VAL A 173 6.47 11.65 -16.18
N PHE A 174 6.81 10.37 -16.34
CA PHE A 174 7.85 9.71 -15.57
C PHE A 174 9.05 9.35 -16.46
N PRO A 175 10.27 9.31 -15.90
CA PRO A 175 11.39 8.66 -16.57
C PRO A 175 11.14 7.16 -16.75
N THR A 176 12.01 6.48 -17.50
CA THR A 176 12.04 5.02 -17.49
C THR A 176 12.33 4.49 -16.08
N LEU A 177 12.00 3.22 -15.81
CA LEU A 177 12.26 2.64 -14.50
C LEU A 177 13.76 2.64 -14.16
N ALA A 178 14.62 2.28 -15.11
CA ALA A 178 16.07 2.30 -14.90
C ALA A 178 16.57 3.71 -14.57
N GLU A 179 16.20 4.72 -15.38
CA GLU A 179 16.55 6.12 -15.10
C GLU A 179 16.04 6.59 -13.73
N ALA A 180 14.83 6.20 -13.32
CA ALA A 180 14.30 6.53 -11.99
C ALA A 180 15.13 5.92 -10.85
N LEU A 181 15.63 4.69 -11.04
CA LEU A 181 16.49 4.02 -10.06
C LEU A 181 17.91 4.60 -10.04
N GLU A 182 18.46 5.01 -11.19
CA GLU A 182 19.72 5.75 -11.26
C GLU A 182 19.64 7.09 -10.52
N MET A 183 18.52 7.81 -10.67
CA MET A 183 18.27 9.06 -9.93
C MET A 183 18.23 8.85 -8.41
N LEU A 184 17.95 7.62 -7.94
CA LEU A 184 17.98 7.23 -6.53
C LEU A 184 19.36 6.69 -6.09
N GLY A 185 20.33 6.61 -6.99
CA GLY A 185 21.72 6.28 -6.66
C GLY A 185 22.20 4.89 -7.08
N ALA A 186 21.37 4.09 -7.77
CA ALA A 186 21.83 2.86 -8.40
C ALA A 186 22.80 3.16 -9.55
N ASP A 187 23.78 2.29 -9.79
CA ASP A 187 24.58 2.39 -11.02
C ASP A 187 23.76 1.95 -12.25
N GLU A 188 24.14 2.41 -13.44
CA GLU A 188 23.42 2.15 -14.70
C GLU A 188 23.10 0.66 -14.90
N ARG A 189 24.07 -0.23 -14.66
CA ARG A 189 23.90 -1.67 -14.85
C ARG A 189 22.99 -2.27 -13.78
N GLU A 190 23.14 -1.86 -12.53
CA GLU A 190 22.29 -2.31 -11.44
C GLU A 190 20.84 -1.81 -11.61
N ALA A 191 20.66 -0.58 -12.07
CA ALA A 191 19.36 -0.01 -12.37
C ALA A 191 18.63 -0.76 -13.50
N GLU A 192 19.34 -1.14 -14.57
CA GLU A 192 18.79 -1.99 -15.63
C GLU A 192 18.36 -3.36 -15.11
N LEU A 193 19.23 -4.04 -14.35
CA LEU A 193 18.92 -5.35 -13.75
C LEU A 193 17.71 -5.27 -12.81
N ALA A 194 17.66 -4.21 -11.99
CA ALA A 194 16.56 -3.97 -11.08
C ALA A 194 15.26 -3.66 -11.81
N ALA A 195 15.31 -2.82 -12.84
CA ALA A 195 14.15 -2.50 -13.65
C ALA A 195 13.56 -3.75 -14.32
N ASP A 196 14.41 -4.63 -14.84
CA ASP A 196 13.95 -5.87 -15.49
C ASP A 196 13.41 -6.89 -14.49
N ALA A 197 14.01 -7.00 -13.30
CA ALA A 197 13.49 -7.85 -12.23
C ALA A 197 12.09 -7.39 -11.77
N VAL A 198 11.88 -6.08 -11.61
CA VAL A 198 10.59 -5.49 -11.24
C VAL A 198 9.54 -5.74 -12.32
N LYS A 199 9.86 -5.51 -13.60
CA LYS A 199 8.96 -5.82 -14.73
C LYS A 199 8.58 -7.29 -14.76
N ALA A 200 9.57 -8.18 -14.67
CA ALA A 200 9.33 -9.62 -14.70
C ALA A 200 8.48 -10.09 -13.50
N ARG A 201 8.64 -9.48 -12.32
CA ARG A 201 7.78 -9.73 -11.15
C ARG A 201 6.34 -9.30 -11.43
N ARG A 202 6.14 -8.10 -11.99
CA ARG A 202 4.79 -7.59 -12.32
C ARG A 202 4.06 -8.51 -13.29
N GLU A 203 4.72 -8.95 -14.35
CA GLU A 203 4.13 -9.86 -15.35
C GLU A 203 3.67 -11.20 -14.76
N ARG A 204 4.27 -11.65 -13.66
CA ARG A 204 3.87 -12.89 -12.97
C ARG A 204 2.80 -12.69 -11.91
N ALA A 205 2.56 -11.44 -11.50
CA ALA A 205 1.66 -11.15 -10.39
C ALA A 205 0.20 -11.21 -10.88
N THR A 206 -0.65 -11.94 -10.16
CA THR A 206 -2.08 -12.09 -10.48
C THR A 206 -2.92 -12.00 -9.21
N GLY A 207 -4.16 -11.52 -9.34
CA GLY A 207 -5.14 -11.42 -8.26
C GLY A 207 -4.86 -10.32 -7.22
N ALA A 208 -5.73 -10.25 -6.21
CA ALA A 208 -5.59 -9.37 -5.06
C ALA A 208 -4.42 -9.81 -4.18
N THR A 209 -3.55 -8.89 -3.78
CA THR A 209 -2.53 -9.21 -2.77
C THR A 209 -2.31 -8.06 -1.80
N VAL A 210 -2.32 -8.38 -0.51
CA VAL A 210 -1.92 -7.47 0.56
C VAL A 210 -0.53 -7.87 1.03
N ARG A 211 0.44 -6.96 0.91
CA ARG A 211 1.77 -7.11 1.47
C ARG A 211 1.94 -6.07 2.56
N GLY A 212 2.09 -6.54 3.81
CA GLY A 212 2.52 -5.68 4.90
C GLY A 212 3.98 -5.90 5.19
N ASP A 213 4.74 -4.81 5.25
CA ASP A 213 6.07 -4.80 5.83
C ASP A 213 6.06 -3.87 7.07
N VAL A 214 6.75 -4.29 8.12
CA VAL A 214 7.05 -3.43 9.27
C VAL A 214 8.55 -3.23 9.27
N VAL A 215 8.98 -2.00 9.05
CA VAL A 215 10.39 -1.60 9.05
C VAL A 215 10.76 -1.02 10.40
#